data_AF-A0A6B1GLU7-F1
#
_entry.id   AF-A0A6B1GLU7-F1
#
_cell.length_a   1.000
_cell.length_b   1.000
_cell.length_c   1.000
_cell.angle_alpha   90.00
_cell.angle_beta   90.00
_cell.angle_gamma   90.00
#
_symmetry.space_group_name_H-M   'P 1'
#
loop_
_entity.id
_entity.type
_entity.pdbx_description
1 polymer ?
#
loop_
_entity_poly.entity_id
_entity_poly.type
_entity_poly.pdbx_seq_one_letter_code
_entity_poly.pdbx_strand_id
1 'polypeptide(L)' 'MFVLNFNGDEGPPPYYVTVNGRRFSFTGETFLIFGHSASLSSWVREQEAEGLLVLLGERDDRYLRYVHD' A
#
# COMPACT_ATOMS: atom_id res chain seq x y z
N MET A 1 -9.44 3.47 -0.86
CA MET A 1 -8.21 2.72 -1.24
C MET A 1 -7.86 2.96 -2.71
N PHE A 2 -6.60 3.27 -3.01
CA PHE A 2 -6.06 3.36 -4.38
C PHE A 2 -4.88 2.40 -4.56
N VAL A 3 -4.60 2.00 -5.80
CA VAL A 3 -3.46 1.12 -6.14
C VAL A 3 -2.57 1.84 -7.15
N LEU A 4 -1.26 1.85 -6.89
CA LEU A 4 -0.22 2.27 -7.83
C LEU A 4 0.47 1.04 -8.39
N ASN A 5 0.69 1.02 -9.69
CA ASN A 5 1.44 -0.05 -10.33
C ASN A 5 2.93 0.32 -10.34
N PHE A 6 3.75 -0.42 -9.58
CA PHE A 6 5.20 -0.35 -9.58
C PHE A 6 5.85 -1.49 -10.38
N ASN A 7 5.07 -2.33 -11.05
CA ASN A 7 5.62 -3.37 -11.90
C ASN A 7 6.46 -2.72 -13.02
N GLY A 8 7.68 -3.21 -13.20
CA GLY A 8 8.65 -2.65 -14.15
C GLY A 8 9.52 -1.51 -13.61
N ASP A 9 9.34 -1.09 -12.35
CA ASP A 9 10.25 -0.18 -11.68
C ASP A 9 11.47 -0.96 -11.12
N GLU A 10 12.65 -0.73 -11.70
CA GLU A 10 13.88 -1.47 -11.38
C GLU A 10 14.49 -1.07 -10.02
N GLY A 11 14.08 0.08 -9.46
CA GLY A 11 14.58 0.58 -8.17
C GLY A 11 13.93 -0.12 -6.97
N PRO A 12 14.49 0.02 -5.75
CA PRO A 12 13.81 -0.44 -4.54
C PRO A 12 12.49 0.33 -4.34
N PRO A 13 11.48 -0.28 -3.68
CA PRO A 13 10.23 0.40 -3.38
C PRO A 13 10.47 1.73 -2.66
N PRO A 14 9.83 2.84 -3.09
CA PRO A 14 10.01 4.11 -2.43
C PRO A 14 9.42 4.04 -1.02
N TYR A 15 10.16 4.54 -0.02
CA TYR A 15 9.63 4.61 1.35
C TYR A 15 8.49 5.65 1.47
N TYR A 16 8.51 6.69 0.64
CA TYR A 16 7.46 7.71 0.60
C TYR A 16 6.89 7.86 -0.81
N VAL A 17 5.57 7.98 -0.90
CA VAL A 17 4.87 8.27 -2.15
C VAL A 17 4.00 9.51 -1.95
N THR A 18 4.10 10.47 -2.87
CA THR A 18 3.26 11.68 -2.83
C THR A 18 2.17 11.58 -3.89
N VAL A 19 0.91 11.64 -3.47
CA VAL A 19 -0.26 11.65 -4.37
C VAL A 19 -1.11 12.85 -4.03
N ASN A 20 -1.32 13.74 -5.00
CA ASN A 20 -2.13 14.95 -4.83
C ASN A 20 -1.75 15.78 -3.58
N GLY A 21 -0.45 15.97 -3.35
CA GLY A 21 0.08 16.73 -2.21
C GLY A 21 0.07 16.00 -0.86
N ARG A 22 -0.48 14.78 -0.78
CA ARG A 22 -0.46 13.93 0.42
C ARG A 22 0.70 12.97 0.38
N ARG A 23 1.41 12.83 1.50
CA ARG A 23 2.59 11.96 1.62
C ARG A 23 2.21 10.69 2.36
N PHE A 24 2.27 9.58 1.65
CA PHE A 24 2.07 8.26 2.23
C PHE A 24 3.42 7.63 2.58
N SER A 25 3.51 6.97 3.73
CA SER A 25 4.70 6.27 4.20
C SER A 25 4.54 4.76 4.07
N PHE A 26 5.59 4.08 3.63
CA PHE A 26 5.62 2.63 3.57
C PHE A 26 5.63 2.05 4.98
N THR A 27 4.74 1.11 5.25
CA THR A 27 4.59 0.51 6.58
C THR A 27 5.61 -0.60 6.87
N GLY A 28 6.41 -1.01 5.88
CA GLY A 28 7.39 -2.10 6.02
C GLY A 28 6.83 -3.50 5.76
N GLU A 29 5.52 -3.67 5.62
CA GLU A 29 4.91 -4.96 5.33
C GLU A 29 4.22 -5.01 3.95
N THR A 30 4.02 -6.23 3.46
CA THR A 30 3.48 -6.52 2.13
C THR A 30 2.48 -7.67 2.18
N PHE A 31 1.51 -7.69 1.27
CA PHE A 31 0.60 -8.82 1.07
C PHE A 31 0.82 -9.48 -0.28
N LEU A 32 0.61 -10.80 -0.38
CA LEU A 32 0.51 -11.48 -1.68
C LEU A 32 -0.84 -11.14 -2.34
N ILE A 33 -0.83 -10.82 -3.63
CA ILE A 33 -2.05 -10.55 -4.41
C ILE A 33 -2.90 -11.83 -4.47
N PHE A 34 -2.24 -12.97 -4.67
CA PHE A 34 -2.87 -14.29 -4.70
C PHE A 34 -2.57 -15.07 -3.40
N GLY A 35 -3.62 -15.53 -2.71
CA GLY A 35 -3.51 -16.46 -1.57
C GLY A 35 -3.81 -15.88 -0.16
N HIS A 36 -3.82 -14.55 0.03
CA HIS A 36 -4.01 -13.93 1.36
C HIS A 36 -4.89 -12.66 1.39
N SER A 37 -5.80 -12.52 0.44
CA SER A 37 -6.65 -11.33 0.27
C SER A 37 -7.55 -11.02 1.48
N ALA A 38 -7.81 -12.00 2.34
CA ALA A 38 -8.57 -11.84 3.57
C ALA A 38 -7.87 -10.90 4.59
N SER A 39 -6.54 -10.98 4.71
CA SER A 39 -5.78 -10.14 5.63
C SER A 39 -5.62 -8.70 5.14
N LEU A 40 -5.61 -8.49 3.82
CA LEU A 40 -5.59 -7.15 3.23
C LEU A 40 -6.89 -6.39 3.55
N SER A 41 -8.03 -7.06 3.41
CA SER A 41 -9.33 -6.41 3.60
C SER A 41 -9.64 -6.08 5.06
N SER A 42 -9.16 -6.86 6.03
CA SER A 42 -9.24 -6.49 7.46
C SER A 42 -8.32 -5.30 7.78
N TRP A 43 -7.08 -5.34 7.31
CA TRP A 43 -6.10 -4.28 7.55
C TRP A 43 -6.57 -2.93 7.02
N VAL A 44 -7.08 -2.87 5.77
CA VAL A 44 -7.61 -1.62 5.20
C VAL A 44 -8.71 -1.02 6.08
N ARG A 45 -9.62 -1.87 6.58
CA ARG A 45 -10.73 -1.42 7.44
C ARG A 45 -10.24 -0.86 8.78
N GLU A 46 -9.22 -1.46 9.37
CA GLU A 46 -8.61 -0.99 10.61
C GLU A 46 -7.98 0.40 10.41
N GLN A 47 -7.21 0.58 9.34
CA GLN A 47 -6.61 1.89 9.03
C GLN A 47 -7.66 2.96 8.74
N GLU A 48 -8.70 2.63 7.96
CA GLU A 48 -9.80 3.57 7.68
C GLU A 48 -10.60 3.92 8.94
N ALA A 49 -10.76 2.98 9.88
CA ALA A 49 -11.41 3.24 11.18
C ALA A 49 -10.57 4.16 12.09
N GLU A 50 -9.25 4.15 11.94
CA GLU A 50 -8.33 5.10 12.57
C GLU A 50 -8.28 6.48 11.88
N GLY A 51 -9.04 6.65 10.78
CA GLY A 51 -9.07 7.88 9.98
C GLY A 51 -7.93 7.98 8.97
N LEU A 52 -7.11 6.94 8.81
CA LEU A 52 -5.96 6.95 7.92
C LEU A 52 -6.39 6.68 6.47
N LEU A 53 -5.66 7.27 5.53
CA LEU A 53 -5.78 6.98 4.11
C LEU A 53 -4.80 5.89 3.69
N VAL A 54 -5.33 4.87 3.01
CA VAL A 54 -4.54 3.73 2.52
C VAL A 54 -4.24 3.85 1.03
N LEU A 55 -2.97 3.61 0.70
CA LEU A 55 -2.45 3.45 -0.66
C LEU A 55 -1.75 2.09 -0.77
N LEU A 56 -2.03 1.36 -1.85
CA LEU A 56 -1.35 0.10 -2.16
C LEU A 56 -0.39 0.31 -3.33
N GLY A 57 0.79 -0.28 -3.25
CA GLY A 57 1.73 -0.37 -4.36
C GLY A 57 1.82 -1.79 -4.88
N GLU A 58 1.33 -2.06 -6.08
CA GLU A 58 1.47 -3.37 -6.72
C GLU A 58 2.88 -3.56 -7.28
N ARG A 59 3.56 -4.63 -6.87
CA ARG A 59 4.88 -4.99 -7.35
C ARG A 59 5.13 -6.48 -7.16
N ASP A 60 5.58 -7.17 -8.22
CA ASP A 60 6.07 -8.55 -8.14
C ASP A 60 5.08 -9.48 -7.39
N ASP A 61 3.81 -9.49 -7.82
CA ASP A 61 2.70 -10.22 -7.21
C ASP A 61 2.38 -9.87 -5.74
N ARG A 62 2.83 -8.69 -5.28
CA ARG A 62 2.60 -8.18 -3.92
C ARG A 62 1.99 -6.79 -3.90
N TYR A 63 1.22 -6.52 -2.86
CA TYR A 63 0.84 -5.19 -2.45
C TYR A 63 1.75 -4.69 -1.34
N LEU A 64 2.52 -3.66 -1.64
CA LEU A 64 3.17 -2.76 -0.70
C LEU A 64 2.11 -1.90 -0.01
N ARG A 65 2.25 -1.69 1.29
CA ARG A 65 1.27 -0.97 2.10
C ARG A 65 1.77 0.41 2.49
N TYR A 66 1.00 1.42 2.14
CA TYR A 66 1.28 2.82 2.44
C TYR A 66 0.12 3.47 3.19
N VAL A 67 0.43 4.34 4.15
CA VAL A 67 -0.56 5.05 4.99
C VAL A 67 -0.27 6.54 5.06
N HIS A 68 -1.31 7.34 5.24
CA HIS A 68 -1.26 8.77 5.51
C HIS A 68 -2.31 9.12 6.57
N ASP A 69 -1.99 10.08 7.43
CA ASP A 69 -2.84 10.63 8.49
C ASP A 69 -3.93 11.59 7.99
#